data_AF-A0A9W6EE80-F1
#
_entry.id   AF-A0A9W6EE80-F1
#
_cell.length_a   1.000
_cell.length_b   1.000
_cell.length_c   1.000
_cell.angle_alpha   90.00
_cell.angle_beta   90.00
_cell.angle_gamma   90.00
#
_symmetry.space_group_name_H-M   'P 1'
#
loop_
_entity.id
_entity.type
_entity.pdbx_description
1 polymer ?
#
loop_
_entity_poly.entity_id
_entity_poly.type
_entity_poly.pdbx_seq_one_letter_code
_entity_poly.pdbx_strand_id
1 'polypeptide(L)'
;MSSTNFAAAQERVLERRRLREAEARARLAEQQRTSPLNHPTLQRLPYPLNKLPQSGFSLWNAIRGREGIRPAYRVGQVDAELLDEELLGLLKGQVGDALKYYGPQLREDWSHEIQFALRAILFKLSIWDHDASYGAALQNLKYIDSRSKGPVHSAPTKWQKSLYGLLTVGGRYAWGKWESWLINQESGYEEPSQEVRMLARMTDLVSASHSIAAFVSFLVFLVNGRYRTLVDRVLRMRLIPPSAQASREVSFEYLNRQLVWHAMTEFLLFLLPLVGISRWRRWLSRLWRKTLSTLKSGSEDEEQTGKQGELAFLPERTCAICYKDNNPTSTTEGEAIAASASSGGIVGSAQTDITNPYETIPCGCIYCFVCIVQKLEGEEGEGWVCLRCGEIVKKCKPWNGDVLEETRPQSSSGKMVGFAVDGDDSGADELVAGDSTGKTSPLQEVTSDEALHHSSQWSTIEKDALEEVQDEESETNGSVQ
;
A
#
# COMPACT_ATOMS: atom_id res chain seq x y z
N MET A 1 -25.66 -23.91 38.94
CA MET A 1 -26.66 -22.82 38.87
C MET A 1 -28.04 -23.40 39.13
N SER A 2 -28.93 -22.70 39.84
CA SER A 2 -30.28 -23.22 40.12
C SER A 2 -31.21 -23.10 38.91
N SER A 3 -32.11 -24.08 38.75
CA SER A 3 -33.12 -24.12 37.69
C SER A 3 -34.07 -22.92 37.70
N THR A 4 -34.39 -22.40 38.89
CA THR A 4 -35.22 -21.19 39.08
C THR A 4 -34.64 -19.95 38.41
N ASN A 5 -33.32 -19.74 38.52
CA ASN A 5 -32.63 -18.62 37.87
C ASN A 5 -32.62 -18.76 36.35
N PHE A 6 -32.54 -19.99 35.83
CA PHE A 6 -32.62 -20.26 34.39
C PHE A 6 -34.03 -20.03 33.84
N ALA A 7 -35.08 -20.50 34.53
CA ALA A 7 -36.47 -20.26 34.16
C ALA A 7 -36.80 -18.75 34.13
N ALA A 8 -36.44 -18.01 35.19
CA ALA A 8 -36.61 -16.56 35.25
C ALA A 8 -35.77 -15.80 34.19
N ALA A 9 -34.67 -16.38 33.70
CA ALA A 9 -33.92 -15.82 32.57
C ALA A 9 -34.60 -16.11 31.22
N GLN A 10 -35.13 -17.32 31.02
CA GLN A 10 -35.92 -17.67 29.84
C GLN A 10 -37.18 -16.81 29.71
N GLU A 11 -37.89 -16.57 30.81
CA GLU A 11 -39.10 -15.73 30.84
C GLU A 11 -38.80 -14.29 30.39
N ARG A 12 -37.77 -13.65 30.95
CA ARG A 12 -37.28 -12.32 30.50
C ARG A 12 -36.86 -12.31 29.03
N VAL A 13 -36.35 -13.42 28.50
CA VAL A 13 -36.03 -13.55 27.05
C VAL A 13 -37.30 -13.70 26.20
N LEU A 14 -38.32 -14.41 26.67
CA LEU A 14 -39.61 -14.55 25.99
C LEU A 14 -40.39 -13.23 25.99
N GLU A 15 -40.38 -12.49 27.09
CA GLU A 15 -40.94 -11.13 27.18
C GLU A 15 -40.24 -10.17 26.21
N ARG A 16 -38.90 -10.14 26.21
CA ARG A 16 -38.09 -9.38 25.22
C ARG A 16 -38.26 -9.86 23.78
N ARG A 17 -38.88 -11.01 23.52
CA ARG A 17 -39.36 -11.41 22.18
C ARG A 17 -40.76 -10.84 21.93
N ARG A 18 -41.73 -11.06 22.84
CA ARG A 18 -43.11 -10.55 22.77
C ARG A 18 -43.17 -9.04 22.54
N LEU A 19 -42.38 -8.25 23.26
CA LEU A 19 -42.31 -6.78 23.08
C LEU A 19 -41.81 -6.40 21.67
N ARG A 20 -40.77 -7.05 21.16
CA ARG A 20 -40.29 -6.85 19.78
C ARG A 20 -41.30 -7.33 18.73
N GLU A 21 -42.12 -8.33 19.03
CA GLU A 21 -43.26 -8.70 18.18
C GLU A 21 -44.32 -7.61 18.13
N ALA A 22 -44.67 -7.03 19.28
CA ALA A 22 -45.63 -5.94 19.36
C ALA A 22 -45.12 -4.69 18.62
N GLU A 23 -43.87 -4.27 18.87
CA GLU A 23 -43.22 -3.17 18.14
C GLU A 23 -43.18 -3.41 16.62
N ALA A 24 -42.78 -4.61 16.18
CA ALA A 24 -42.70 -4.92 14.75
C ALA A 24 -44.08 -4.90 14.08
N ARG A 25 -45.11 -5.45 14.74
CA ARG A 25 -46.49 -5.42 14.24
C ARG A 25 -47.05 -3.99 14.22
N ALA A 26 -46.76 -3.18 15.25
CA ALA A 26 -47.15 -1.77 15.29
C ALA A 26 -46.49 -0.97 14.15
N ARG A 27 -45.17 -1.09 13.96
CA ARG A 27 -44.45 -0.46 12.85
C ARG A 27 -44.94 -0.90 11.48
N LEU A 28 -45.33 -2.18 11.30
CA LEU A 28 -45.92 -2.65 10.04
C LEU A 28 -47.32 -2.06 9.79
N ALA A 29 -48.17 -1.97 10.82
CA ALA A 29 -49.47 -1.32 10.72
C ALA A 29 -49.35 0.19 10.44
N GLU A 30 -48.34 0.85 11.02
CA GLU A 30 -47.99 2.25 10.78
C GLU A 30 -47.43 2.46 9.36
N GLN A 31 -46.59 1.55 8.86
CA GLN A 31 -46.10 1.57 7.46
C GLN A 31 -47.21 1.34 6.45
N GLN A 32 -48.20 0.50 6.75
CA GLN A 32 -49.39 0.33 5.91
C GLN A 32 -50.22 1.64 5.89
N ARG A 33 -50.42 2.29 7.04
CA ARG A 33 -51.12 3.58 7.17
C ARG A 33 -50.39 4.75 6.52
N THR A 34 -49.06 4.72 6.46
CA THR A 34 -48.22 5.80 5.89
C THR A 34 -47.76 5.53 4.45
N SER A 35 -48.23 4.45 3.82
CA SER A 35 -47.98 4.20 2.40
C SER A 35 -48.65 5.31 1.55
N PRO A 36 -47.88 6.12 0.78
CA PRO A 36 -48.33 7.46 0.37
C PRO A 36 -49.29 7.49 -0.84
N LEU A 37 -49.89 6.36 -1.22
CA LEU A 37 -50.67 6.21 -2.46
C LEU A 37 -52.07 5.70 -2.18
N ASN A 38 -52.93 6.62 -1.71
CA ASN A 38 -54.37 6.41 -1.61
C ASN A 38 -54.96 5.94 -2.95
N HIS A 39 -55.53 4.74 -3.00
CA HIS A 39 -56.22 4.18 -4.17
C HIS A 39 -57.14 5.18 -4.95
N PRO A 40 -57.93 6.07 -4.32
CA PRO A 40 -58.79 7.01 -5.07
C PRO A 40 -58.05 8.15 -5.82
N THR A 41 -56.77 8.44 -5.56
CA THR A 41 -56.07 9.51 -6.31
C THR A 41 -55.62 9.04 -7.69
N LEU A 42 -55.17 7.79 -7.82
CA LEU A 42 -54.75 7.20 -9.09
C LEU A 42 -55.89 7.13 -10.11
N GLN A 43 -57.13 6.92 -9.65
CA GLN A 43 -58.33 6.89 -10.50
C GLN A 43 -58.69 8.24 -11.14
N ARG A 44 -58.06 9.36 -10.72
CA ARG A 44 -58.32 10.71 -11.27
C ARG A 44 -57.40 11.08 -12.45
N LEU A 45 -56.50 10.20 -12.88
CA LEU A 45 -55.59 10.49 -13.99
C LEU A 45 -56.32 10.50 -15.35
N PRO A 46 -55.91 11.35 -16.32
CA PRO A 46 -56.46 11.34 -17.67
C PRO A 46 -56.09 10.06 -18.44
N TYR A 47 -56.85 9.77 -19.50
CA TYR A 47 -56.54 8.71 -20.45
C TYR A 47 -55.29 9.05 -21.27
N PRO A 48 -54.38 8.11 -21.60
CA PRO A 48 -54.42 6.67 -21.30
C PRO A 48 -53.77 6.27 -19.96
N LEU A 49 -53.22 7.21 -19.18
CA LEU A 49 -52.45 6.91 -17.96
C LEU A 49 -53.29 6.17 -16.89
N ASN A 50 -54.60 6.40 -16.85
CA ASN A 50 -55.55 5.67 -16.00
C ASN A 50 -55.71 4.16 -16.38
N LYS A 51 -55.09 3.69 -17.47
CA LYS A 51 -54.96 2.26 -17.82
C LYS A 51 -53.61 1.64 -17.43
N LEU A 52 -52.63 2.39 -16.93
CA LEU A 52 -51.41 1.80 -16.37
C LEU A 52 -51.80 0.94 -15.17
N PRO A 53 -51.58 -0.39 -15.21
CA PRO A 53 -52.35 -1.28 -14.37
C PRO A 53 -51.88 -1.22 -12.91
N GLN A 54 -52.84 -1.41 -11.99
CA GLN A 54 -52.56 -1.53 -10.56
C GLN A 54 -51.53 -2.64 -10.25
N SER A 55 -51.44 -3.68 -11.08
CA SER A 55 -50.40 -4.71 -11.01
C SER A 55 -49.00 -4.20 -11.36
N GLY A 56 -48.85 -3.25 -12.29
CA GLY A 56 -47.57 -2.63 -12.62
C GLY A 56 -47.07 -1.76 -11.45
N PHE A 57 -47.95 -0.93 -10.89
CA PHE A 57 -47.62 -0.13 -9.71
C PHE A 57 -47.44 -0.96 -8.44
N SER A 58 -48.19 -2.05 -8.23
CA SER A 58 -47.99 -2.93 -7.07
C SER A 58 -46.72 -3.78 -7.21
N LEU A 59 -46.36 -4.22 -8.42
CA LEU A 59 -45.07 -4.87 -8.68
C LEU A 59 -43.91 -3.88 -8.47
N TRP A 60 -44.02 -2.65 -8.97
CA TRP A 60 -43.04 -1.59 -8.74
C TRP A 60 -42.89 -1.23 -7.26
N ASN A 61 -43.99 -1.19 -6.51
CA ASN A 61 -44.00 -0.96 -5.06
C ASN A 61 -43.59 -2.20 -4.23
N ALA A 62 -43.68 -3.41 -4.78
CA ALA A 62 -43.10 -4.62 -4.18
C ALA A 62 -41.59 -4.74 -4.47
N ILE A 63 -41.14 -4.21 -5.62
CA ILE A 63 -39.72 -4.01 -5.94
C ILE A 63 -39.16 -2.92 -5.02
N ARG A 64 -39.57 -1.65 -5.16
CA ARG A 64 -39.22 -0.53 -4.26
C ARG A 64 -39.67 -0.72 -2.79
N GLY A 65 -40.31 -1.85 -2.47
CA GLY A 65 -40.90 -2.17 -1.17
C GLY A 65 -39.86 -2.16 -0.06
N ARG A 66 -39.82 -1.05 0.68
CA ARG A 66 -38.94 -0.74 1.82
C ARG A 66 -39.18 -1.61 3.06
N GLU A 67 -39.96 -2.69 2.92
CA GLU A 67 -40.10 -3.81 3.87
C GLU A 67 -38.78 -4.61 3.94
N GLY A 68 -37.79 -4.00 4.57
CA GLY A 68 -36.39 -4.40 4.55
C GLY A 68 -35.54 -3.40 5.32
N ILE A 69 -35.82 -3.28 6.61
CA ILE A 69 -35.18 -2.37 7.59
C ILE A 69 -33.66 -2.15 7.37
N ARG A 70 -33.30 -0.88 7.17
CA ARG A 70 -31.90 -0.35 7.10
C ARG A 70 -31.10 -0.91 5.90
N PRO A 71 -29.97 -0.29 5.48
CA PRO A 71 -29.32 -0.67 4.23
C PRO A 71 -28.90 -2.14 4.24
N ALA A 72 -29.56 -2.94 3.39
CA ALA A 72 -29.16 -4.32 3.18
C ALA A 72 -27.70 -4.35 2.69
N TYR A 73 -26.88 -5.21 3.29
CA TYR A 73 -25.47 -5.35 2.96
C TYR A 73 -25.34 -6.03 1.58
N ARG A 74 -25.53 -5.24 0.51
CA ARG A 74 -25.55 -5.71 -0.88
C ARG A 74 -24.17 -6.15 -1.34
N VAL A 75 -23.15 -5.34 -1.03
CA VAL A 75 -21.74 -5.59 -1.34
C VAL A 75 -21.32 -6.93 -0.76
N GLY A 76 -21.34 -7.11 0.57
CA GLY A 76 -20.98 -8.40 1.18
C GLY A 76 -21.89 -9.60 0.88
N GLN A 77 -23.09 -9.41 0.31
CA GLN A 77 -23.87 -10.52 -0.26
C GLN A 77 -23.32 -10.98 -1.62
N VAL A 78 -22.63 -10.10 -2.36
CA VAL A 78 -21.92 -10.41 -3.60
C VAL A 78 -20.49 -10.83 -3.30
N ASP A 79 -19.77 -10.13 -2.40
CA ASP A 79 -18.43 -10.54 -1.94
C ASP A 79 -18.46 -11.98 -1.40
N ALA A 80 -19.53 -12.37 -0.69
CA ALA A 80 -19.72 -13.74 -0.21
C ALA A 80 -19.78 -14.78 -1.34
N GLU A 81 -20.42 -14.44 -2.47
CA GLU A 81 -20.51 -15.31 -3.65
C GLU A 81 -19.19 -15.36 -4.43
N LEU A 82 -18.49 -14.22 -4.52
CA LEU A 82 -17.14 -14.16 -5.08
C LEU A 82 -16.17 -15.04 -4.29
N LEU A 83 -16.13 -14.88 -2.96
CA LEU A 83 -15.30 -15.68 -2.05
C LEU A 83 -15.64 -17.19 -2.09
N ASP A 84 -16.91 -17.56 -2.30
CA ASP A 84 -17.32 -18.96 -2.43
C ASP A 84 -16.82 -19.61 -3.74
N GLU A 85 -16.84 -18.90 -4.88
CA GLU A 85 -16.28 -19.43 -6.15
C GLU A 85 -14.74 -19.28 -6.21
N GLU A 86 -14.13 -18.28 -5.57
CA GLU A 86 -12.67 -18.18 -5.38
C GLU A 86 -12.12 -19.35 -4.55
N LEU A 87 -12.75 -19.67 -3.42
CA LEU A 87 -12.42 -20.86 -2.63
C LEU A 87 -12.51 -22.13 -3.47
N LEU A 88 -13.56 -22.26 -4.28
CA LEU A 88 -13.72 -23.40 -5.20
C LEU A 88 -12.63 -23.43 -6.26
N GLY A 89 -12.21 -22.28 -6.79
CA GLY A 89 -11.08 -22.16 -7.70
C GLY A 89 -9.77 -22.63 -7.08
N LEU A 90 -9.45 -22.17 -5.87
CA LEU A 90 -8.27 -22.58 -5.11
C LEU A 90 -8.27 -24.09 -4.81
N LEU A 91 -9.40 -24.64 -4.35
CA LEU A 91 -9.54 -26.08 -4.09
C LEU A 91 -9.43 -26.91 -5.37
N LYS A 92 -10.00 -26.46 -6.50
CA LYS A 92 -9.82 -27.11 -7.82
C LYS A 92 -8.37 -27.06 -8.28
N GLY A 93 -7.65 -25.96 -8.01
CA GLY A 93 -6.22 -25.83 -8.25
C GLY A 93 -5.42 -26.88 -7.46
N GLN A 94 -5.58 -26.90 -6.13
CA GLN A 94 -4.90 -27.82 -5.23
C GLN A 94 -5.16 -29.30 -5.56
N VAL A 95 -6.41 -29.67 -5.86
CA VAL A 95 -6.74 -31.04 -6.32
C VAL A 95 -6.11 -31.33 -7.69
N GLY A 96 -6.10 -30.35 -8.59
CA GLY A 96 -5.46 -30.47 -9.90
C GLY A 96 -3.93 -30.62 -9.83
N ASP A 97 -3.29 -30.06 -8.81
CA ASP A 97 -1.84 -30.21 -8.56
C ASP A 97 -1.53 -31.55 -7.86
N ALA A 98 -2.40 -32.00 -6.96
CA ALA A 98 -2.32 -33.36 -6.39
C ALA A 98 -2.47 -34.44 -7.47
N LEU A 99 -3.32 -34.23 -8.48
CA LEU A 99 -3.49 -35.14 -9.63
C LEU A 99 -2.38 -35.05 -10.68
N LYS A 100 -1.41 -34.13 -10.56
CA LYS A 100 -0.37 -33.87 -11.59
C LYS A 100 0.42 -35.12 -12.00
N TYR A 101 0.62 -36.07 -11.08
CA TYR A 101 1.34 -37.31 -11.33
C TYR A 101 0.51 -38.43 -11.99
N TYR A 102 -0.82 -38.27 -12.06
CA TYR A 102 -1.74 -39.23 -12.69
C TYR A 102 -2.07 -38.92 -14.15
N GLY A 103 -1.43 -37.89 -14.72
CA GLY A 103 -1.58 -37.47 -16.11
C GLY A 103 -2.66 -36.38 -16.33
N PRO A 104 -2.50 -35.51 -17.35
CA PRO A 104 -3.40 -34.39 -17.57
C PRO A 104 -4.82 -34.82 -17.99
N GLN A 105 -4.93 -35.87 -18.81
CA GLN A 105 -6.22 -36.38 -19.31
C GLN A 105 -7.18 -36.73 -18.17
N LEU A 106 -6.70 -37.44 -17.13
CA LEU A 106 -7.53 -37.82 -15.99
C LEU A 106 -8.09 -36.61 -15.23
N ARG A 107 -7.33 -35.50 -15.16
CA ARG A 107 -7.76 -34.22 -14.55
C ARG A 107 -8.84 -33.52 -15.40
N GLU A 108 -8.84 -33.72 -16.70
CA GLU A 108 -9.82 -33.14 -17.64
C GLU A 108 -11.11 -33.98 -17.67
N ASP A 109 -11.01 -35.30 -17.81
CA ASP A 109 -12.16 -36.23 -17.78
C ASP A 109 -12.95 -36.13 -16.47
N TRP A 110 -12.25 -36.13 -15.32
CA TRP A 110 -12.86 -36.06 -14.00
C TRP A 110 -13.13 -34.61 -13.53
N SER A 111 -12.86 -33.59 -14.37
CA SER A 111 -13.00 -32.18 -13.99
C SER A 111 -14.40 -31.83 -13.45
N HIS A 112 -15.44 -32.40 -14.04
CA HIS A 112 -16.85 -32.26 -13.62
C HIS A 112 -17.14 -33.01 -12.31
N GLU A 113 -16.61 -34.23 -12.15
CA GLU A 113 -16.78 -35.04 -10.93
C GLU A 113 -16.09 -34.39 -9.73
N ILE A 114 -14.87 -33.88 -9.94
CA ILE A 114 -14.09 -33.14 -8.93
C ILE A 114 -14.84 -31.87 -8.52
N GLN A 115 -15.37 -31.09 -9.47
CA GLN A 115 -16.18 -29.91 -9.13
C GLN A 115 -17.47 -30.26 -8.40
N PHE A 116 -18.14 -31.36 -8.75
CA PHE A 116 -19.33 -31.84 -8.04
C PHE A 116 -18.99 -32.28 -6.61
N ALA A 117 -17.94 -33.09 -6.42
CA ALA A 117 -17.48 -33.53 -5.11
C ALA A 117 -17.08 -32.36 -4.20
N LEU A 118 -16.29 -31.41 -4.71
CA LEU A 118 -15.93 -30.18 -3.98
C LEU A 118 -17.17 -29.36 -3.59
N ARG A 119 -18.10 -29.12 -4.52
CA ARG A 119 -19.35 -28.40 -4.24
C ARG A 119 -20.24 -29.15 -3.24
N ALA A 120 -20.29 -30.48 -3.29
CA ALA A 120 -21.04 -31.30 -2.34
C ALA A 120 -20.46 -31.27 -0.92
N ILE A 121 -19.13 -31.37 -0.79
CA ILE A 121 -18.40 -31.26 0.48
C ILE A 121 -18.61 -29.86 1.08
N LEU A 122 -18.39 -28.80 0.29
CA LEU A 122 -18.60 -27.43 0.75
C LEU A 122 -20.06 -27.20 1.16
N PHE A 123 -21.05 -27.62 0.36
CA PHE A 123 -22.47 -27.51 0.71
C PHE A 123 -22.81 -28.25 2.01
N LYS A 124 -22.27 -29.47 2.20
CA LYS A 124 -22.54 -30.28 3.39
C LYS A 124 -21.93 -29.68 4.66
N LEU A 125 -20.72 -29.17 4.60
CA LEU A 125 -20.02 -28.60 5.77
C LEU A 125 -20.49 -27.17 6.10
N SER A 126 -20.89 -26.39 5.10
CA SER A 126 -21.32 -24.99 5.28
C SER A 126 -22.86 -24.88 5.40
N ILE A 127 -23.59 -24.87 4.29
CA ILE A 127 -25.02 -24.52 4.26
C ILE A 127 -25.88 -25.55 5.01
N TRP A 128 -25.55 -26.83 4.92
CA TRP A 128 -26.32 -27.88 5.61
C TRP A 128 -26.16 -27.82 7.14
N ASP A 129 -24.93 -27.67 7.64
CA ASP A 129 -24.63 -27.72 9.09
C ASP A 129 -24.69 -26.35 9.80
N HIS A 130 -24.30 -25.25 9.14
CA HIS A 130 -24.05 -23.93 9.77
C HIS A 130 -25.00 -22.78 9.35
N ASP A 131 -25.93 -23.04 8.43
CA ASP A 131 -26.86 -22.05 7.83
C ASP A 131 -26.17 -20.92 7.03
N ALA A 132 -24.92 -21.08 6.63
CA ALA A 132 -24.16 -20.11 5.84
C ALA A 132 -23.27 -20.85 4.82
N SER A 133 -22.95 -20.23 3.69
CA SER A 133 -21.80 -20.65 2.86
C SER A 133 -20.50 -20.09 3.47
N TYR A 134 -19.33 -20.40 2.89
CA TYR A 134 -18.04 -20.01 3.47
C TYR A 134 -17.83 -18.49 3.39
N GLY A 135 -17.97 -17.91 2.20
CA GLY A 135 -17.90 -16.47 1.99
C GLY A 135 -18.98 -15.72 2.78
N ALA A 136 -20.18 -16.31 2.91
CA ALA A 136 -21.22 -15.75 3.78
C ALA A 136 -20.82 -15.76 5.26
N ALA A 137 -20.20 -16.82 5.76
CA ALA A 137 -19.73 -16.90 7.15
C ALA A 137 -18.64 -15.85 7.43
N LEU A 138 -17.68 -15.66 6.52
CA LEU A 138 -16.68 -14.60 6.59
C LEU A 138 -17.31 -13.19 6.60
N GLN A 139 -18.33 -12.97 5.79
CA GLN A 139 -19.09 -11.71 5.73
C GLN A 139 -20.11 -11.56 6.89
N ASN A 140 -20.12 -12.48 7.87
CA ASN A 140 -21.06 -12.56 8.99
C ASN A 140 -22.54 -12.51 8.54
N LEU A 141 -22.88 -13.37 7.58
CA LEU A 141 -24.20 -13.53 6.98
C LEU A 141 -24.72 -14.96 7.14
N LYS A 142 -26.04 -15.13 7.30
CA LYS A 142 -26.72 -16.43 7.36
C LYS A 142 -27.95 -16.48 6.46
N TYR A 143 -28.21 -17.66 5.88
CA TYR A 143 -29.44 -17.96 5.16
C TYR A 143 -30.60 -18.07 6.15
N ILE A 144 -31.72 -17.47 5.78
CA ILE A 144 -32.97 -17.36 6.56
C ILE A 144 -34.14 -17.60 5.61
N ASP A 145 -35.19 -18.28 6.07
CA ASP A 145 -36.42 -18.42 5.28
C ASP A 145 -37.22 -17.11 5.30
N SER A 146 -37.42 -16.48 4.14
CA SER A 146 -38.19 -15.24 4.05
C SER A 146 -39.71 -15.44 4.05
N ARG A 147 -40.19 -16.69 4.14
CA ARG A 147 -41.62 -16.99 4.34
C ARG A 147 -42.08 -16.66 5.76
N SER A 148 -41.19 -16.70 6.75
CA SER A 148 -41.53 -16.34 8.13
C SER A 148 -41.56 -14.83 8.32
N LYS A 149 -42.77 -14.25 8.35
CA LYS A 149 -43.00 -12.82 8.66
C LYS A 149 -42.80 -12.47 10.15
N GLY A 150 -41.96 -13.23 10.84
CA GLY A 150 -41.69 -13.07 12.27
C GLY A 150 -40.59 -12.02 12.55
N PRO A 151 -40.61 -11.39 13.74
CA PRO A 151 -39.54 -10.49 14.19
C PRO A 151 -38.27 -11.24 14.61
N VAL A 152 -38.37 -12.56 14.80
CA VAL A 152 -37.25 -13.49 14.95
C VAL A 152 -37.15 -14.28 13.65
N HIS A 153 -36.04 -14.13 12.94
CA HIS A 153 -35.77 -14.87 11.72
C HIS A 153 -35.62 -16.37 11.98
N SER A 154 -36.24 -17.20 11.15
CA SER A 154 -36.12 -18.66 11.21
C SER A 154 -35.03 -19.19 10.27
N ALA A 155 -34.27 -20.17 10.76
CA ALA A 155 -33.36 -20.96 9.91
C ALA A 155 -34.13 -21.64 8.76
N PRO A 156 -33.51 -21.83 7.59
CA PRO A 156 -34.15 -22.44 6.42
C PRO A 156 -34.53 -23.89 6.68
N THR A 157 -35.69 -24.31 6.15
CA THR A 157 -36.19 -25.67 6.34
C THR A 157 -35.25 -26.70 5.69
N LYS A 158 -35.19 -27.93 6.23
CA LYS A 158 -34.39 -29.04 5.66
C LYS A 158 -34.73 -29.29 4.17
N TRP A 159 -35.99 -29.08 3.78
CA TRP A 159 -36.41 -29.15 2.38
C TRP A 159 -35.88 -28.00 1.52
N GLN A 160 -35.87 -26.75 2.01
CA GLN A 160 -35.23 -25.64 1.29
C GLN A 160 -33.72 -25.84 1.16
N LYS A 161 -33.04 -26.33 2.21
CA LYS A 161 -31.62 -26.70 2.14
C LYS A 161 -31.38 -27.78 1.08
N SER A 162 -32.13 -28.88 1.15
CA SER A 162 -32.02 -30.01 0.21
C SER A 162 -32.23 -29.56 -1.24
N LEU A 163 -33.28 -28.77 -1.51
CA LEU A 163 -33.59 -28.28 -2.86
C LEU A 163 -32.59 -27.22 -3.36
N TYR A 164 -32.03 -26.39 -2.46
CA TYR A 164 -30.92 -25.48 -2.80
C TYR A 164 -29.67 -26.27 -3.19
N GLY A 165 -29.27 -27.26 -2.38
CA GLY A 165 -28.12 -28.12 -2.67
C GLY A 165 -28.31 -28.91 -3.96
N LEU A 166 -29.49 -29.48 -4.17
CA LEU A 166 -29.84 -30.18 -5.40
C LEU A 166 -29.74 -29.26 -6.63
N LEU A 167 -30.21 -28.01 -6.56
CA LEU A 167 -30.19 -27.10 -7.70
C LEU A 167 -28.81 -26.44 -7.95
N THR A 168 -28.05 -26.13 -6.90
CA THR A 168 -26.74 -25.44 -7.00
C THR A 168 -25.55 -26.39 -7.14
N VAL A 169 -25.60 -27.59 -6.56
CA VAL A 169 -24.56 -28.63 -6.68
C VAL A 169 -24.93 -29.59 -7.79
N GLY A 170 -26.08 -30.27 -7.67
CA GLY A 170 -26.55 -31.26 -8.64
C GLY A 170 -26.93 -30.64 -9.99
N GLY A 171 -27.68 -29.55 -9.99
CA GLY A 171 -28.13 -28.86 -11.21
C GLY A 171 -26.97 -28.34 -12.06
N ARG A 172 -25.95 -27.74 -11.43
CA ARG A 172 -24.73 -27.30 -12.15
C ARG A 172 -23.92 -28.46 -12.73
N TYR A 173 -23.82 -29.59 -12.01
CA TYR A 173 -23.16 -30.80 -12.54
C TYR A 173 -23.93 -31.42 -13.70
N ALA A 174 -25.25 -31.60 -13.55
CA ALA A 174 -26.11 -32.16 -14.58
C ALA A 174 -26.12 -31.29 -15.84
N TRP A 175 -26.13 -29.96 -15.68
CA TRP A 175 -26.02 -29.02 -16.80
C TRP A 175 -24.67 -29.13 -17.51
N GLY A 176 -23.54 -29.07 -16.78
CA GLY A 176 -22.21 -29.21 -17.39
C GLY A 176 -21.99 -30.55 -18.10
N LYS A 177 -22.57 -31.65 -17.57
CA LYS A 177 -22.59 -32.95 -18.24
C LYS A 177 -23.46 -32.97 -19.50
N TRP A 178 -24.64 -32.36 -19.47
CA TRP A 178 -25.53 -32.23 -20.63
C TRP A 178 -24.88 -31.40 -21.73
N GLU A 179 -24.29 -30.26 -21.37
CA GLU A 179 -23.57 -29.34 -22.26
C GLU A 179 -22.33 -30.03 -22.88
N SER A 180 -21.53 -30.73 -22.07
CA SER A 180 -20.38 -31.52 -22.57
C SER A 180 -20.81 -32.66 -23.51
N TRP A 181 -21.92 -33.35 -23.21
CA TRP A 181 -22.46 -34.40 -24.07
C TRP A 181 -22.97 -33.84 -25.41
N LEU A 182 -23.68 -32.70 -25.36
CA LEU A 182 -24.18 -32.01 -26.55
C LEU A 182 -23.04 -31.54 -27.45
N ILE A 183 -22.01 -30.90 -26.88
CA ILE A 183 -20.81 -30.46 -27.61
C ILE A 183 -20.07 -31.64 -28.24
N ASN A 184 -19.88 -32.75 -27.51
CA ASN A 184 -19.26 -33.95 -28.07
C ASN A 184 -20.08 -34.57 -29.22
N GLN A 185 -21.41 -34.40 -29.20
CA GLN A 185 -22.30 -34.93 -30.23
C GLN A 185 -22.41 -34.01 -31.46
N GLU A 186 -22.10 -32.71 -31.32
CA GLU A 186 -22.05 -31.72 -32.40
C GLU A 186 -20.64 -31.56 -33.02
N SER A 187 -19.57 -31.82 -32.27
CA SER A 187 -18.16 -31.75 -32.71
C SER A 187 -17.72 -32.91 -33.65
N GLY A 188 -18.66 -33.63 -34.26
CA GLY A 188 -18.40 -34.69 -35.22
C GLY A 188 -18.05 -34.18 -36.63
N TYR A 189 -17.41 -35.03 -37.43
CA TYR A 189 -17.18 -34.77 -38.86
C TYR A 189 -18.40 -35.09 -39.74
N GLU A 190 -19.43 -35.72 -39.17
CA GLU A 190 -20.72 -36.02 -39.83
C GLU A 190 -21.77 -34.98 -39.44
N GLU A 191 -22.77 -34.73 -40.30
CA GLU A 191 -23.84 -33.78 -39.96
C GLU A 191 -24.63 -34.24 -38.70
N PRO A 192 -24.74 -33.41 -37.65
CA PRO A 192 -25.44 -33.81 -36.43
C PRO A 192 -26.91 -34.10 -36.70
N SER A 193 -27.49 -35.08 -35.98
CA SER A 193 -28.88 -35.49 -36.23
C SER A 193 -29.88 -34.34 -36.04
N GLN A 194 -31.03 -34.43 -36.71
CA GLN A 194 -32.07 -33.39 -36.61
C GLN A 194 -32.58 -33.21 -35.16
N GLU A 195 -32.55 -34.28 -34.37
CA GLU A 195 -32.89 -34.29 -32.94
C GLU A 195 -31.84 -33.55 -32.10
N VAL A 196 -30.55 -33.82 -32.31
CA VAL A 196 -29.44 -33.10 -31.64
C VAL A 196 -29.49 -31.62 -32.01
N ARG A 197 -29.69 -31.29 -33.28
CA ARG A 197 -29.93 -29.90 -33.75
C ARG A 197 -31.20 -29.27 -33.19
N MET A 198 -32.11 -30.02 -32.56
CA MET A 198 -33.28 -29.47 -31.85
C MET A 198 -33.00 -29.32 -30.35
N LEU A 199 -32.33 -30.30 -29.73
CA LEU A 199 -31.87 -30.26 -28.34
C LEU A 199 -30.87 -29.12 -28.11
N ALA A 200 -29.98 -28.84 -29.06
CA ALA A 200 -29.08 -27.68 -29.02
C ALA A 200 -29.86 -26.37 -28.93
N ARG A 201 -30.72 -26.07 -29.91
CA ARG A 201 -31.57 -24.87 -29.92
C ARG A 201 -32.48 -24.76 -28.68
N MET A 202 -32.95 -25.86 -28.12
CA MET A 202 -33.69 -25.85 -26.84
C MET A 202 -32.78 -25.51 -25.65
N THR A 203 -31.56 -26.04 -25.63
CA THR A 203 -30.53 -25.74 -24.61
C THR A 203 -30.12 -24.27 -24.68
N ASP A 204 -29.92 -23.71 -25.89
CA ASP A 204 -29.64 -22.29 -26.14
C ASP A 204 -30.76 -21.39 -25.61
N LEU A 205 -32.02 -21.70 -25.96
CA LEU A 205 -33.19 -20.95 -25.50
C LEU A 205 -33.36 -21.00 -23.97
N VAL A 206 -33.05 -22.14 -23.34
CA VAL A 206 -33.03 -22.27 -21.87
C VAL A 206 -31.87 -21.48 -21.26
N SER A 207 -30.67 -21.53 -21.83
CA SER A 207 -29.50 -20.78 -21.37
C SER A 207 -29.69 -19.27 -21.49
N ALA A 208 -30.20 -18.79 -22.64
CA ALA A 208 -30.49 -17.38 -22.90
C ALA A 208 -31.63 -16.87 -22.00
N SER A 209 -32.73 -17.61 -21.87
CA SER A 209 -33.85 -17.21 -20.99
C SER A 209 -33.47 -17.25 -19.51
N HIS A 210 -32.65 -18.20 -19.05
CA HIS A 210 -32.05 -18.20 -17.72
C HIS A 210 -31.15 -16.97 -17.52
N SER A 211 -30.31 -16.63 -18.50
CA SER A 211 -29.39 -15.50 -18.43
C SER A 211 -30.13 -14.15 -18.37
N ILE A 212 -31.17 -13.97 -19.19
CA ILE A 212 -32.06 -12.79 -19.15
C ILE A 212 -32.78 -12.72 -17.79
N ALA A 213 -33.32 -13.83 -17.30
CA ALA A 213 -33.97 -13.89 -15.99
C ALA A 213 -32.99 -13.59 -14.84
N ALA A 214 -31.74 -14.05 -14.95
CA ALA A 214 -30.68 -13.81 -13.96
C ALA A 214 -30.26 -12.33 -13.95
N PHE A 215 -30.10 -11.72 -15.13
CA PHE A 215 -29.81 -10.29 -15.25
C PHE A 215 -30.94 -9.42 -14.69
N VAL A 216 -32.20 -9.68 -15.07
CA VAL A 216 -33.37 -8.98 -14.49
C VAL A 216 -33.50 -9.25 -12.98
N SER A 217 -33.15 -10.45 -12.52
CA SER A 217 -33.05 -10.77 -11.10
C SER A 217 -32.01 -9.90 -10.40
N PHE A 218 -30.82 -9.79 -10.97
CA PHE A 218 -29.70 -9.00 -10.44
C PHE A 218 -30.00 -7.49 -10.42
N LEU A 219 -30.63 -6.92 -11.46
CA LEU A 219 -31.10 -5.53 -11.44
C LEU A 219 -32.09 -5.27 -10.28
N VAL A 220 -33.05 -6.17 -10.08
CA VAL A 220 -33.98 -6.11 -8.93
C VAL A 220 -33.25 -6.31 -7.59
N PHE A 221 -32.13 -7.05 -7.56
CA PHE A 221 -31.27 -7.16 -6.38
C PHE A 221 -30.50 -5.87 -6.10
N LEU A 222 -29.96 -5.18 -7.12
CA LEU A 222 -29.25 -3.92 -6.94
C LEU A 222 -30.13 -2.84 -6.31
N VAL A 223 -31.42 -2.80 -6.66
CA VAL A 223 -32.39 -1.87 -6.05
C VAL A 223 -32.78 -2.29 -4.62
N ASN A 224 -32.91 -3.60 -4.35
CA ASN A 224 -33.62 -4.09 -3.15
C ASN A 224 -32.74 -4.76 -2.08
N GLY A 225 -31.64 -5.41 -2.45
CA GLY A 225 -30.78 -6.21 -1.56
C GLY A 225 -31.48 -7.37 -0.86
N ARG A 226 -32.41 -8.06 -1.55
CA ARG A 226 -33.27 -9.12 -0.97
C ARG A 226 -32.95 -10.55 -1.39
N TYR A 227 -32.62 -10.80 -2.67
CA TYR A 227 -32.25 -12.14 -3.19
C TYR A 227 -31.17 -11.97 -4.25
N ARG A 228 -29.96 -12.53 -4.04
CA ARG A 228 -28.83 -12.39 -4.98
C ARG A 228 -29.05 -13.22 -6.26
N THR A 229 -29.33 -14.51 -6.14
CA THR A 229 -29.57 -15.40 -7.30
C THR A 229 -31.05 -15.61 -7.62
N LEU A 230 -31.32 -16.19 -8.79
CA LEU A 230 -32.62 -16.78 -9.12
C LEU A 230 -33.00 -17.90 -8.14
N VAL A 231 -32.03 -18.73 -7.72
CA VAL A 231 -32.26 -19.86 -6.80
C VAL A 231 -32.79 -19.37 -5.45
N ASP A 232 -32.14 -18.34 -4.87
CA ASP A 232 -32.59 -17.69 -3.64
C ASP A 232 -34.03 -17.18 -3.75
N ARG A 233 -34.35 -16.55 -4.90
CA ARG A 233 -35.67 -15.97 -5.19
C ARG A 233 -36.77 -17.03 -5.34
N VAL A 234 -36.49 -18.14 -6.01
CA VAL A 234 -37.43 -19.26 -6.20
C VAL A 234 -37.67 -19.98 -4.87
N LEU A 235 -36.61 -20.28 -4.12
CA LEU A 235 -36.71 -20.99 -2.83
C LEU A 235 -37.18 -20.09 -1.68
N ARG A 236 -37.12 -18.78 -1.88
CA ARG A 236 -37.39 -17.70 -0.91
C ARG A 236 -36.45 -17.73 0.30
N MET A 237 -35.20 -18.13 0.09
CA MET A 237 -34.15 -17.98 1.10
C MET A 237 -33.50 -16.61 0.95
N ARG A 238 -33.16 -15.95 2.06
CA ARG A 238 -32.50 -14.65 2.08
C ARG A 238 -31.25 -14.71 2.94
N LEU A 239 -30.21 -14.01 2.51
CA LEU A 239 -28.96 -13.84 3.23
C LEU A 239 -29.03 -12.55 4.07
N ILE A 240 -28.88 -12.65 5.41
CA ILE A 240 -29.04 -11.54 6.38
C ILE A 240 -27.96 -11.67 7.48
N PRO A 241 -27.39 -10.58 8.03
CA PRO A 241 -26.56 -10.68 9.22
C PRO A 241 -27.33 -11.20 10.44
N PRO A 242 -26.74 -12.07 11.29
CA PRO A 242 -27.44 -12.70 12.42
C PRO A 242 -27.70 -11.72 13.58
N SER A 243 -27.07 -10.56 13.60
CA SER A 243 -27.34 -9.47 14.55
C SER A 243 -27.47 -8.12 13.83
N ALA A 244 -28.45 -7.32 14.24
CA ALA A 244 -28.74 -6.01 13.64
C ALA A 244 -27.80 -4.87 14.11
N GLN A 245 -26.67 -5.23 14.74
CA GLN A 245 -25.62 -4.30 15.20
C GLN A 245 -24.24 -4.61 14.60
N ALA A 246 -24.14 -5.52 13.63
CA ALA A 246 -22.97 -5.65 12.78
C ALA A 246 -22.90 -4.49 11.76
N SER A 247 -22.76 -3.26 12.26
CA SER A 247 -22.22 -2.16 11.44
C SER A 247 -20.76 -2.50 11.16
N ARG A 248 -20.46 -2.96 9.93
CA ARG A 248 -19.07 -3.15 9.48
C ARG A 248 -18.33 -1.83 9.64
N GLU A 249 -17.45 -1.78 10.63
CA GLU A 249 -16.35 -0.83 10.59
C GLU A 249 -15.57 -1.09 9.30
N VAL A 250 -15.40 -0.06 8.48
CA VAL A 250 -14.53 -0.17 7.31
C VAL A 250 -13.12 -0.28 7.89
N SER A 251 -12.43 -1.38 7.59
CA SER A 251 -11.10 -1.67 8.11
C SER A 251 -10.06 -0.79 7.41
N PHE A 252 -10.06 0.49 7.76
CA PHE A 252 -9.13 1.52 7.30
C PHE A 252 -7.67 1.19 7.61
N GLU A 253 -7.39 0.18 8.44
CA GLU A 253 -6.04 -0.30 8.74
C GLU A 253 -5.15 -0.47 7.48
N TYR A 254 -5.65 -1.08 6.40
CA TYR A 254 -4.83 -1.28 5.20
C TYR A 254 -4.57 0.05 4.46
N LEU A 255 -5.60 0.89 4.32
CA LEU A 255 -5.48 2.24 3.73
C LEU A 255 -4.52 3.10 4.55
N ASN A 256 -4.63 3.09 5.88
CA ASN A 256 -3.78 3.83 6.79
C ASN A 256 -2.33 3.32 6.74
N ARG A 257 -2.12 1.99 6.67
CA ARG A 257 -0.78 1.40 6.45
C ARG A 257 -0.16 1.85 5.12
N GLN A 258 -0.94 1.88 4.04
CA GLN A 258 -0.48 2.39 2.74
C GLN A 258 -0.17 3.89 2.78
N LEU A 259 -1.08 4.71 3.32
CA LEU A 259 -0.92 6.16 3.42
C LEU A 259 0.30 6.52 4.27
N VAL A 260 0.49 5.89 5.42
CA VAL A 260 1.68 6.07 6.27
C VAL A 260 2.95 5.64 5.54
N TRP A 261 2.95 4.50 4.82
CA TRP A 261 4.14 4.06 4.09
C TRP A 261 4.49 5.01 2.93
N HIS A 262 3.51 5.45 2.14
CA HIS A 262 3.73 6.39 1.05
C HIS A 262 4.20 7.76 1.56
N ALA A 263 3.52 8.34 2.56
CA ALA A 263 3.93 9.61 3.15
C ALA A 263 5.32 9.53 3.79
N MET A 264 5.68 8.39 4.41
CA MET A 264 7.01 8.19 4.98
C MET A 264 8.10 8.04 3.90
N THR A 265 7.85 7.34 2.79
CA THR A 265 8.83 7.22 1.71
C THR A 265 8.99 8.52 0.94
N GLU A 266 7.91 9.27 0.72
CA GLU A 266 7.93 10.61 0.15
C GLU A 266 8.71 11.61 1.04
N PHE A 267 8.38 11.67 2.34
CA PHE A 267 9.11 12.48 3.32
C PHE A 267 10.60 12.08 3.40
N LEU A 268 10.92 10.78 3.34
CA LEU A 268 12.31 10.32 3.31
C LEU A 268 13.02 10.70 2.01
N LEU A 269 12.35 10.70 0.85
CA LEU A 269 12.92 11.16 -0.41
C LEU A 269 13.18 12.68 -0.42
N PHE A 270 12.40 13.48 0.29
CA PHE A 270 12.70 14.90 0.51
C PHE A 270 13.83 15.13 1.53
N LEU A 271 13.92 14.31 2.59
CA LEU A 271 14.99 14.45 3.59
C LEU A 271 16.34 13.89 3.14
N LEU A 272 16.39 12.77 2.40
CA LEU A 272 17.63 12.07 2.08
C LEU A 272 18.66 12.94 1.30
N PRO A 273 18.28 13.82 0.37
CA PRO A 273 19.19 14.80 -0.24
C PRO A 273 19.72 15.85 0.73
N LEU A 274 18.89 16.31 1.68
CA LEU A 274 19.26 17.31 2.69
C LEU A 274 20.16 16.71 3.78
N VAL A 275 19.91 15.46 4.15
CA VAL A 275 20.67 14.68 5.14
C VAL A 275 21.91 14.09 4.47
N GLY A 276 22.87 14.98 4.17
CA GLY A 276 24.09 14.67 3.43
C GLY A 276 24.76 13.36 3.86
N ILE A 277 24.75 12.38 2.94
CA ILE A 277 25.09 10.97 3.19
C ILE A 277 26.48 10.79 3.84
N SER A 278 27.43 11.66 3.50
CA SER A 278 28.78 11.72 4.11
C SER A 278 28.72 11.95 5.62
N ARG A 279 27.96 12.95 6.08
CA ARG A 279 27.85 13.34 7.50
C ARG A 279 27.15 12.25 8.33
N TRP A 280 26.09 11.64 7.81
CA TRP A 280 25.44 10.50 8.47
C TRP A 280 26.31 9.24 8.50
N ARG A 281 27.04 8.92 7.42
CA ARG A 281 28.02 7.81 7.40
C ARG A 281 29.17 8.03 8.40
N ARG A 282 29.64 9.26 8.58
CA ARG A 282 30.60 9.63 9.65
C ARG A 282 29.97 9.42 11.04
N TRP A 283 28.74 9.87 11.28
CA TRP A 283 28.06 9.71 12.57
C TRP A 283 27.81 8.24 12.94
N LEU A 284 27.23 7.44 12.02
CA LEU A 284 27.01 6.00 12.22
C LEU A 284 28.33 5.25 12.48
N SER A 285 29.40 5.54 11.72
CA SER A 285 30.68 4.89 11.93
C SER A 285 31.42 5.39 13.18
N ARG A 286 31.19 6.62 13.66
CA ARG A 286 31.65 7.08 14.99
C ARG A 286 30.90 6.33 16.09
N LEU A 287 29.58 6.18 15.99
CA LEU A 287 28.77 5.40 16.95
C LEU A 287 29.16 3.91 16.97
N TRP A 288 29.26 3.27 15.81
CA TRP A 288 29.63 1.85 15.68
C TRP A 288 31.03 1.57 16.22
N ARG A 289 32.02 2.45 15.96
CA ARG A 289 33.34 2.35 16.58
C ARG A 289 33.26 2.51 18.09
N LYS A 290 32.41 3.41 18.60
CA LYS A 290 32.26 3.64 20.05
C LYS A 290 31.61 2.46 20.77
N THR A 291 30.58 1.84 20.19
CA THR A 291 29.97 0.62 20.74
C THR A 291 30.92 -0.58 20.64
N LEU A 292 31.64 -0.72 19.52
CA LEU A 292 32.65 -1.78 19.35
C LEU A 292 33.84 -1.59 20.31
N SER A 293 34.28 -0.36 20.59
CA SER A 293 35.34 -0.10 21.57
C SER A 293 34.88 -0.41 23.00
N THR A 294 33.63 -0.11 23.38
CA THR A 294 33.08 -0.51 24.69
C THR A 294 32.85 -2.02 24.83
N LEU A 295 32.84 -2.76 23.72
CA LEU A 295 32.85 -4.23 23.72
C LEU A 295 34.27 -4.83 23.68
N LYS A 296 35.28 -4.05 23.28
CA LYS A 296 36.69 -4.47 23.19
C LYS A 296 37.56 -4.01 24.36
N SER A 297 37.11 -3.06 25.18
CA SER A 297 37.80 -2.58 26.39
C SER A 297 37.74 -3.58 27.57
N GLY A 298 38.03 -4.85 27.31
CA GLY A 298 38.01 -5.96 28.27
C GLY A 298 39.31 -6.78 28.27
N SER A 299 40.38 -6.24 27.71
CA SER A 299 41.74 -6.80 27.72
C SER A 299 42.73 -5.66 27.98
N GLU A 300 43.56 -5.82 29.01
CA GLU A 300 44.47 -4.78 29.50
C GLU A 300 45.74 -4.66 28.64
N ASP A 301 46.26 -3.44 28.61
CA ASP A 301 47.65 -2.97 28.45
C ASP A 301 48.68 -3.82 27.67
N GLU A 302 49.22 -3.22 26.59
CA GLU A 302 50.68 -3.23 26.38
C GLU A 302 51.13 -1.93 25.68
N GLU A 303 52.19 -1.30 26.19
CA GLU A 303 52.65 0.03 25.75
C GLU A 303 53.60 -0.08 24.54
N GLN A 304 53.03 -0.04 23.32
CA GLN A 304 53.82 0.14 22.09
C GLN A 304 53.27 1.28 21.23
N THR A 305 54.13 2.25 20.93
CA THR A 305 53.87 3.39 20.03
C THR A 305 53.88 3.01 18.53
N GLY A 306 53.41 1.80 18.22
CA GLY A 306 53.18 1.34 16.86
C GLY A 306 51.99 2.07 16.23
N LYS A 307 52.15 2.56 15.00
CA LYS A 307 51.09 3.25 14.25
C LYS A 307 49.94 2.24 13.99
N GLN A 308 48.76 2.41 14.59
CA GLN A 308 47.68 1.40 14.57
C GLN A 308 46.67 1.53 13.39
N GLY A 309 47.05 2.20 12.31
CA GLY A 309 46.13 2.45 11.19
C GLY A 309 45.94 1.25 10.24
N GLU A 310 44.83 1.29 9.49
CA GLU A 310 44.47 0.32 8.45
C GLU A 310 45.61 0.02 7.47
N LEU A 311 46.44 1.02 7.16
CA LEU A 311 47.57 0.95 6.23
C LEU A 311 48.91 1.26 6.90
N ALA A 312 49.05 0.92 8.19
CA ALA A 312 50.29 1.10 8.95
C ALA A 312 51.50 0.36 8.37
N PHE A 313 51.28 -0.78 7.71
CA PHE A 313 52.32 -1.63 7.14
C PHE A 313 53.07 -1.01 5.94
N LEU A 314 52.55 0.07 5.35
CA LEU A 314 53.15 0.68 4.16
C LEU A 314 54.44 1.44 4.52
N PRO A 315 55.57 1.23 3.79
CA PRO A 315 56.79 2.03 3.94
C PRO A 315 56.51 3.53 3.84
N GLU A 316 57.28 4.35 4.54
CA GLU A 316 56.99 5.79 4.66
C GLU A 316 57.12 6.56 3.33
N ARG A 317 57.87 6.01 2.35
CA ARG A 317 57.95 6.55 0.98
C ARG A 317 56.65 6.45 0.19
N THR A 318 55.74 5.54 0.57
CA THR A 318 54.49 5.26 -0.15
C THR A 318 53.33 6.06 0.44
N CYS A 319 52.54 6.74 -0.40
CA CYS A 319 51.36 7.47 0.05
C CYS A 319 50.21 6.48 0.31
N ALA A 320 49.77 6.35 1.56
CA ALA A 320 48.69 5.44 1.92
C ALA A 320 47.33 5.84 1.31
N ILE A 321 47.15 7.11 0.90
CA ILE A 321 46.00 7.54 0.10
C ILE A 321 46.12 7.01 -1.34
N CYS A 322 47.23 7.30 -2.05
CA CYS A 322 47.43 6.80 -3.41
C CYS A 322 47.37 5.27 -3.49
N TYR A 323 47.91 4.57 -2.49
CA TYR A 323 47.84 3.11 -2.41
C TYR A 323 46.39 2.61 -2.28
N LYS A 324 45.57 3.26 -1.43
CA LYS A 324 44.15 2.89 -1.26
C LYS A 324 43.30 3.23 -2.48
N ASP A 325 43.54 4.39 -3.09
CA ASP A 325 42.80 4.85 -4.27
C ASP A 325 43.18 4.03 -5.53
N ASN A 326 44.39 3.43 -5.60
CA ASN A 326 44.79 2.46 -6.65
C ASN A 326 44.48 0.98 -6.31
N ASN A 327 44.02 0.68 -5.09
CA ASN A 327 43.69 -0.70 -4.66
C ASN A 327 42.37 -0.72 -3.86
N PRO A 328 41.22 -0.45 -4.52
CA PRO A 328 39.92 -0.32 -3.87
C PRO A 328 39.33 -1.69 -3.48
N THR A 329 39.71 -2.19 -2.31
CA THR A 329 39.28 -3.48 -1.73
C THR A 329 37.80 -3.54 -1.28
N SER A 330 36.88 -2.95 -2.05
CA SER A 330 35.46 -2.84 -1.70
C SER A 330 34.46 -2.94 -2.88
N THR A 331 34.89 -3.32 -4.08
CA THR A 331 34.00 -3.83 -5.14
C THR A 331 34.23 -5.34 -5.36
N THR A 332 33.30 -5.97 -6.08
CA THR A 332 33.16 -7.44 -6.14
C THR A 332 34.34 -8.15 -6.81
N GLU A 333 34.57 -9.40 -6.39
CA GLU A 333 35.72 -10.26 -6.74
C GLU A 333 36.06 -10.34 -8.24
N GLY A 334 35.08 -10.22 -9.14
CA GLY A 334 35.30 -10.21 -10.59
C GLY A 334 36.00 -8.96 -11.14
N GLU A 335 35.93 -7.82 -10.45
CA GLU A 335 36.53 -6.55 -10.90
C GLU A 335 37.98 -6.39 -10.42
N ALA A 336 38.31 -6.98 -9.27
CA ALA A 336 39.67 -6.97 -8.70
C ALA A 336 40.72 -7.58 -9.66
N ILE A 337 40.34 -8.59 -10.45
CA ILE A 337 41.22 -9.22 -11.44
C ILE A 337 41.49 -8.28 -12.63
N ALA A 338 40.50 -7.50 -13.04
CA ALA A 338 40.64 -6.54 -14.14
C ALA A 338 41.54 -5.35 -13.75
N ALA A 339 41.34 -4.77 -12.55
CA ALA A 339 42.21 -3.71 -12.03
C ALA A 339 43.67 -4.18 -11.86
N SER A 340 43.86 -5.40 -11.34
CA SER A 340 45.19 -6.01 -11.16
C SER A 340 45.96 -6.23 -12.46
N ALA A 341 45.26 -6.29 -13.61
CA ALA A 341 45.87 -6.48 -14.92
C ALA A 341 46.32 -5.16 -15.61
N SER A 342 45.86 -3.99 -15.13
CA SER A 342 46.08 -2.70 -15.80
C SER A 342 46.80 -1.64 -14.96
N SER A 343 46.78 -1.74 -13.62
CA SER A 343 47.50 -0.81 -12.73
C SER A 343 48.16 -1.56 -11.57
N GLY A 344 49.49 -1.57 -11.54
CA GLY A 344 50.27 -2.32 -10.55
C GLY A 344 50.24 -1.69 -9.16
N GLY A 345 49.27 -2.08 -8.33
CA GLY A 345 49.19 -1.73 -6.90
C GLY A 345 50.27 -2.37 -6.01
N ILE A 346 51.51 -2.51 -6.51
CA ILE A 346 52.64 -3.09 -5.79
C ILE A 346 53.28 -2.01 -4.92
N VAL A 347 53.54 -2.34 -3.65
CA VAL A 347 54.21 -1.44 -2.69
C VAL A 347 55.58 -1.02 -3.23
N GLY A 348 55.78 0.30 -3.39
CA GLY A 348 57.01 0.87 -3.98
C GLY A 348 56.94 1.12 -5.50
N SER A 349 55.77 0.97 -6.12
CA SER A 349 55.54 1.43 -7.50
C SER A 349 55.46 2.95 -7.55
N ALA A 350 56.09 3.57 -8.55
CA ALA A 350 56.20 5.02 -8.71
C ALA A 350 54.86 5.79 -8.79
N GLN A 351 53.75 5.10 -9.10
CA GLN A 351 52.38 5.65 -9.08
C GLN A 351 51.83 5.82 -7.64
N THR A 352 52.48 5.22 -6.64
CA THR A 352 52.07 5.24 -5.22
C THR A 352 53.08 5.89 -4.28
N ASP A 353 54.27 6.23 -4.76
CA ASP A 353 55.27 6.97 -3.98
C ASP A 353 54.83 8.41 -3.72
N ILE A 354 55.31 9.00 -2.62
CA ILE A 354 54.92 10.34 -2.18
C ILE A 354 55.48 11.40 -3.12
N THR A 355 54.59 12.16 -3.75
CA THR A 355 54.88 13.34 -4.55
C THR A 355 54.53 14.61 -3.76
N ASN A 356 55.51 15.50 -3.57
CA ASN A 356 55.43 16.69 -2.70
C ASN A 356 55.01 16.34 -1.25
N PRO A 357 55.95 15.93 -0.37
CA PRO A 357 55.65 15.37 0.94
C PRO A 357 55.12 16.42 1.93
N TYR A 358 53.96 16.12 2.52
CA TYR A 358 53.32 16.91 3.57
C TYR A 358 53.02 16.04 4.79
N GLU A 359 53.19 16.62 5.98
CA GLU A 359 53.07 15.96 7.28
C GLU A 359 51.73 16.32 7.95
N THR A 360 51.02 15.31 8.44
CA THR A 360 49.77 15.46 9.23
C THR A 360 50.03 16.02 10.62
N ILE A 361 49.23 16.98 11.06
CA ILE A 361 49.22 17.46 12.46
C ILE A 361 47.94 16.90 13.14
N PRO A 362 48.04 16.18 14.28
CA PRO A 362 49.24 16.02 15.12
C PRO A 362 50.17 14.83 14.77
N CYS A 363 49.70 13.82 14.04
CA CYS A 363 50.28 12.47 14.07
C CYS A 363 51.53 12.19 13.20
N GLY A 364 52.22 13.22 12.69
CA GLY A 364 53.54 13.10 12.06
C GLY A 364 53.63 12.23 10.79
N CYS A 365 52.52 11.79 10.23
CA CYS A 365 52.47 10.88 9.09
C CYS A 365 52.55 11.64 7.75
N ILE A 366 53.34 11.11 6.81
CA ILE A 366 53.64 11.76 5.53
C ILE A 366 52.71 11.25 4.41
N TYR A 367 52.23 12.18 3.58
CA TYR A 367 51.37 11.94 2.40
C TYR A 367 51.74 12.91 1.26
N CYS A 368 51.23 12.68 0.05
CA CYS A 368 51.30 13.67 -1.04
C CYS A 368 50.46 14.90 -0.72
N PHE A 369 50.97 16.11 -1.00
CA PHE A 369 50.27 17.39 -0.84
C PHE A 369 48.82 17.38 -1.34
N VAL A 370 48.62 17.02 -2.62
CA VAL A 370 47.29 17.03 -3.24
C VAL A 370 46.34 16.07 -2.52
N CYS A 371 46.81 14.87 -2.18
CA CYS A 371 46.02 13.86 -1.51
C CYS A 371 45.60 14.29 -0.10
N ILE A 372 46.52 14.82 0.72
CA ILE A 372 46.17 15.24 2.09
C ILE A 372 45.27 16.49 2.10
N VAL A 373 45.51 17.46 1.20
CA VAL A 373 44.69 18.66 1.09
C VAL A 373 43.27 18.31 0.64
N GLN A 374 43.09 17.51 -0.42
CA GLN A 374 41.77 17.08 -0.88
C GLN A 374 40.96 16.34 0.19
N LYS A 375 41.59 15.46 1.00
CA LYS A 375 40.88 14.79 2.10
C LYS A 375 40.64 15.72 3.30
N LEU A 376 41.35 16.85 3.46
CA LEU A 376 41.08 17.83 4.54
C LEU A 376 40.01 18.85 4.15
N GLU A 377 40.05 19.36 2.92
CA GLU A 377 39.05 20.29 2.37
C GLU A 377 37.66 19.62 2.29
N GLY A 378 37.59 18.37 1.82
CA GLY A 378 36.36 17.58 1.77
C GLY A 378 35.77 17.15 3.14
N GLU A 379 36.38 17.55 4.26
CA GLU A 379 35.87 17.28 5.62
C GLU A 379 35.51 18.55 6.42
N GLU A 380 35.53 19.74 5.81
CA GLU A 380 34.91 20.98 6.34
C GLU A 380 35.25 21.29 7.82
N GLY A 381 36.49 21.00 8.25
CA GLY A 381 36.97 21.25 9.62
C GLY A 381 36.63 20.18 10.68
N GLU A 382 35.87 19.13 10.34
CA GLU A 382 35.62 17.99 11.24
C GLU A 382 36.92 17.24 11.59
N GLY A 383 37.76 17.01 10.57
CA GLY A 383 39.07 16.36 10.68
C GLY A 383 39.10 14.91 10.18
N TRP A 384 40.06 14.63 9.31
CA TRP A 384 40.21 13.36 8.58
C TRP A 384 40.95 12.30 9.41
N VAL A 385 40.51 11.04 9.33
CA VAL A 385 41.14 9.92 10.05
C VAL A 385 42.35 9.40 9.28
N CYS A 386 43.54 9.52 9.87
CA CYS A 386 44.81 9.13 9.28
C CYS A 386 44.90 7.61 9.04
N LEU A 387 44.98 7.19 7.78
CA LEU A 387 45.06 5.77 7.38
C LEU A 387 46.27 5.02 7.95
N ARG A 388 47.34 5.73 8.35
CA ARG A 388 48.56 5.16 8.91
C ARG A 388 48.52 4.90 10.41
N CYS A 389 47.82 5.70 11.21
CA CYS A 389 47.82 5.60 12.69
C CYS A 389 46.44 5.62 13.37
N GLY A 390 45.38 6.03 12.68
CA GLY A 390 44.02 6.14 13.23
C GLY A 390 43.67 7.49 13.88
N GLU A 391 44.62 8.41 14.04
CA GLU A 391 44.38 9.73 14.64
C GLU A 391 43.62 10.70 13.72
N ILE A 392 42.98 11.71 14.32
CA ILE A 392 42.19 12.73 13.61
C ILE A 392 43.10 13.92 13.24
N VAL A 393 43.34 14.09 11.95
CA VAL A 393 44.13 15.17 11.35
C VAL A 393 43.24 16.36 11.03
N LYS A 394 43.63 17.56 11.47
CA LYS A 394 42.91 18.81 11.14
C LYS A 394 43.72 19.82 10.34
N LYS A 395 45.03 19.64 10.27
CA LYS A 395 45.97 20.52 9.54
C LYS A 395 47.11 19.68 8.99
N CYS A 396 47.74 20.16 7.93
CA CYS A 396 49.00 19.64 7.40
C CYS A 396 50.01 20.78 7.25
N LYS A 397 51.30 20.43 7.29
CA LYS A 397 52.43 21.32 6.96
C LYS A 397 53.30 20.67 5.89
N PRO A 398 54.13 21.42 5.15
CA PRO A 398 55.24 20.83 4.38
C PRO A 398 56.09 19.94 5.28
N TRP A 399 56.60 18.83 4.76
CA TRP A 399 57.56 17.98 5.46
C TRP A 399 58.98 18.47 5.16
N ASN A 400 59.66 19.02 6.17
CA ASN A 400 60.99 19.62 6.01
C ASN A 400 62.13 18.57 5.92
N GLY A 401 61.86 17.31 6.27
CA GLY A 401 62.87 16.23 6.31
C GLY A 401 63.96 16.45 7.37
N ASP A 402 65.01 15.62 7.33
CA ASP A 402 66.18 15.72 8.22
C ASP A 402 67.17 16.83 7.78
N VAL A 403 66.63 17.99 7.35
CA VAL A 403 67.43 19.21 7.24
C VAL A 403 67.57 19.78 8.65
N LEU A 404 68.77 19.65 9.23
CA LEU A 404 69.12 20.31 10.48
C LEU A 404 69.11 21.83 10.28
N GLU A 405 67.95 22.45 10.55
CA GLU A 405 67.76 23.89 10.51
C GLU A 405 68.57 24.52 11.66
N GLU A 406 69.71 25.13 11.33
CA GLU A 406 70.55 25.83 12.31
C GLU A 406 69.72 26.87 13.05
N THR A 407 69.55 26.68 14.36
CA THR A 407 68.71 27.53 15.21
C THR A 407 69.30 28.93 15.35
N ARG A 408 68.94 29.81 14.41
CA ARG A 408 69.20 31.25 14.52
C ARG A 408 68.63 31.76 15.85
N PRO A 409 69.46 32.35 16.73
CA PRO A 409 68.97 32.89 17.99
C PRO A 409 68.01 34.06 17.73
N GLN A 410 67.02 34.20 18.61
CA GLN A 410 65.92 35.16 18.47
C GLN A 410 66.42 36.61 18.44
N SER A 411 65.75 37.45 17.64
CA SER A 411 65.70 38.90 17.90
C SER A 411 64.32 39.24 18.46
N SER A 412 64.30 39.96 19.58
CA SER A 412 63.11 40.19 20.38
C SER A 412 62.46 41.54 20.08
N SER A 413 61.17 41.53 19.76
CA SER A 413 60.24 42.60 20.14
C SER A 413 58.80 42.12 20.04
N GLY A 414 58.13 41.98 21.18
CA GLY A 414 56.72 41.60 21.23
C GLY A 414 55.83 42.82 21.45
N LYS A 415 54.76 42.95 20.66
CA LYS A 415 53.59 43.73 21.05
C LYS A 415 52.32 42.98 20.68
N MET A 416 51.59 42.57 21.71
CA MET A 416 50.33 41.83 21.63
C MET A 416 49.19 42.82 21.94
N VAL A 417 48.18 42.87 21.08
CA VAL A 417 46.91 43.57 21.35
C VAL A 417 45.78 42.74 20.76
N GLY A 418 44.72 42.50 21.52
CA GLY A 418 43.51 41.81 21.06
C GLY A 418 42.39 41.93 22.09
N PHE A 419 41.24 42.41 21.62
CA PHE A 419 39.92 42.53 22.25
C PHE A 419 38.93 42.76 21.10
N ALA A 420 37.63 42.48 21.15
CA ALA A 420 36.78 41.58 21.95
C ALA A 420 35.43 41.52 21.20
N VAL A 421 34.46 40.70 21.64
CA VAL A 421 33.08 40.69 21.11
C VAL A 421 32.14 41.30 22.16
N ASP A 422 31.18 42.14 21.74
CA ASP A 422 29.78 42.15 22.19
C ASP A 422 28.96 43.31 21.56
N GLY A 423 27.63 43.15 21.49
CA GLY A 423 26.67 44.22 21.82
C GLY A 423 26.08 45.13 20.72
N ASP A 424 24.94 44.71 20.15
CA ASP A 424 23.69 45.44 19.88
C ASP A 424 23.61 46.89 19.31
N ASP A 425 22.87 46.96 18.19
CA ASP A 425 21.71 47.83 17.88
C ASP A 425 21.83 49.28 17.34
N SER A 426 20.90 49.59 16.42
CA SER A 426 20.38 50.89 15.97
C SER A 426 21.27 51.84 15.13
N GLY A 427 20.64 52.59 14.21
CA GLY A 427 21.20 53.87 13.71
C GLY A 427 21.21 54.09 12.19
N ALA A 428 20.18 54.76 11.69
CA ALA A 428 19.93 55.16 10.30
C ALA A 428 20.98 56.10 9.60
N ASP A 429 21.11 55.91 8.28
CA ASP A 429 21.06 56.89 7.18
C ASP A 429 22.15 57.98 6.86
N GLU A 430 22.34 58.11 5.54
CA GLU A 430 22.66 59.27 4.67
C GLU A 430 24.00 60.07 4.65
N LEU A 431 24.68 59.95 3.47
CA LEU A 431 25.31 61.02 2.62
C LEU A 431 26.54 61.80 3.19
N VAL A 432 27.41 62.51 2.44
CA VAL A 432 27.48 63.14 1.08
C VAL A 432 28.95 63.02 0.56
N ALA A 433 29.29 62.36 -0.57
CA ALA A 433 29.37 62.79 -2.00
C ALA A 433 30.63 63.59 -2.47
N GLY A 434 30.99 63.43 -3.77
CA GLY A 434 32.16 64.01 -4.49
C GLY A 434 33.18 62.94 -4.94
N ASP A 435 33.39 62.53 -6.20
CA ASP A 435 33.29 63.15 -7.55
C ASP A 435 34.41 64.17 -7.86
N SER A 436 35.17 64.15 -8.99
CA SER A 436 35.52 63.16 -10.05
C SER A 436 36.81 63.68 -10.80
N THR A 437 37.47 63.12 -11.83
CA THR A 437 37.34 62.00 -12.81
C THR A 437 38.77 61.36 -12.99
N GLY A 438 39.16 60.45 -13.91
CA GLY A 438 38.56 59.70 -15.05
C GLY A 438 39.59 59.34 -16.14
N LYS A 439 39.20 58.47 -17.11
CA LYS A 439 39.97 57.94 -18.29
C LYS A 439 41.15 56.98 -18.01
N THR A 440 41.36 55.86 -18.74
CA THR A 440 40.52 55.08 -19.70
C THR A 440 41.04 53.63 -19.80
N SER A 441 40.13 52.68 -20.11
CA SER A 441 40.28 51.21 -20.30
C SER A 441 41.08 50.82 -21.58
N PRO A 442 41.27 49.53 -21.98
CA PRO A 442 40.73 48.23 -21.50
C PRO A 442 41.82 47.18 -21.14
N LEU A 443 41.57 45.91 -20.77
CA LEU A 443 40.43 45.00 -21.05
C LEU A 443 40.36 43.83 -20.03
N GLN A 444 39.31 43.73 -19.19
CA GLN A 444 39.00 42.51 -18.41
C GLN A 444 37.52 42.44 -18.00
N GLU A 445 37.02 41.20 -17.93
CA GLU A 445 35.80 40.64 -17.32
C GLU A 445 34.40 41.27 -17.53
N VAL A 446 33.52 40.37 -17.99
CA VAL A 446 32.06 40.44 -17.98
C VAL A 446 31.55 40.46 -16.54
N THR A 447 30.55 41.29 -16.24
CA THR A 447 29.73 41.19 -15.02
C THR A 447 28.28 40.87 -15.37
N SER A 448 27.59 40.21 -14.43
CA SER A 448 26.22 39.73 -14.58
C SER A 448 25.20 40.79 -14.18
N ASP A 449 24.32 41.22 -15.09
CA ASP A 449 23.11 41.97 -14.72
C ASP A 449 21.91 41.81 -15.69
N GLU A 450 21.89 40.71 -16.47
CA GLU A 450 20.84 40.45 -17.48
C GLU A 450 20.15 39.08 -17.26
N ALA A 451 19.82 38.78 -15.98
CA ALA A 451 19.22 37.51 -15.57
C ALA A 451 18.04 37.61 -14.57
N LEU A 452 17.67 38.80 -14.10
CA LEU A 452 16.66 38.98 -13.03
C LEU A 452 15.27 39.46 -13.49
N HIS A 453 15.07 39.72 -14.79
CA HIS A 453 13.78 40.20 -15.31
C HIS A 453 12.79 39.12 -15.78
N HIS A 454 13.09 37.83 -15.58
CA HIS A 454 12.20 36.72 -15.98
C HIS A 454 11.47 36.01 -14.83
N SER A 455 11.68 36.40 -13.56
CA SER A 455 11.11 35.70 -12.39
C SER A 455 9.72 36.21 -11.95
N SER A 456 9.22 37.32 -12.47
CA SER A 456 8.00 37.98 -11.99
C SER A 456 6.73 37.67 -12.80
N GLN A 457 6.80 36.73 -13.76
CA GLN A 457 5.70 36.42 -14.68
C GLN A 457 4.95 35.11 -14.38
N TRP A 458 5.29 34.40 -13.29
CA TRP A 458 4.62 33.17 -12.85
C TRP A 458 3.83 33.34 -11.54
N SER A 459 4.19 34.31 -10.68
CA SER A 459 3.54 34.54 -9.38
C SER A 459 2.17 35.23 -9.45
N THR A 460 1.70 35.59 -10.64
CA THR A 460 0.36 36.16 -10.88
C THR A 460 -0.66 35.16 -11.41
N ILE A 461 -0.25 33.96 -11.84
CA ILE A 461 -1.19 32.95 -12.38
C ILE A 461 -1.80 32.07 -11.27
N GLU A 462 -1.07 31.81 -10.18
CA GLU A 462 -1.59 31.04 -9.04
C GLU A 462 -2.56 31.82 -8.15
N LYS A 463 -2.66 33.15 -8.31
CA LYS A 463 -3.48 33.99 -7.44
C LYS A 463 -4.92 34.11 -7.93
N ASP A 464 -5.11 34.42 -9.21
CA ASP A 464 -6.42 34.48 -9.85
C ASP A 464 -7.15 33.11 -9.76
N ALA A 465 -6.39 32.01 -9.92
CA ALA A 465 -6.89 30.64 -9.80
C ALA A 465 -7.28 30.20 -8.37
N LEU A 466 -6.99 30.98 -7.33
CA LEU A 466 -7.44 30.73 -5.95
C LEU A 466 -8.66 31.57 -5.54
N GLU A 467 -8.95 32.65 -6.27
CA GLU A 467 -10.14 33.48 -6.03
C GLU A 467 -11.37 32.89 -6.75
N GLU A 468 -11.25 32.37 -7.98
CA GLU A 468 -12.35 31.69 -8.68
C GLU A 468 -12.93 30.48 -7.91
N VAL A 469 -12.13 29.80 -7.08
CA VAL A 469 -12.56 28.61 -6.32
C VAL A 469 -13.34 28.98 -5.05
N GLN A 470 -13.19 30.19 -4.50
CA GLN A 470 -13.96 30.60 -3.30
C GLN A 470 -15.36 31.10 -3.62
N ASP A 471 -15.60 31.62 -4.83
CA ASP A 471 -16.92 32.11 -5.22
C ASP A 471 -17.91 30.95 -5.52
N GLU A 472 -17.48 29.84 -6.13
CA GLU A 472 -18.37 28.68 -6.41
C GLU A 472 -18.91 27.98 -5.15
N GLU A 473 -18.14 27.93 -4.05
CA GLU A 473 -18.65 27.39 -2.76
C GLU A 473 -19.65 28.34 -2.07
N SER A 474 -19.71 29.61 -2.48
CA SER A 474 -20.61 30.62 -1.89
C SER A 474 -22.04 30.54 -2.43
N GLU A 475 -22.24 30.33 -3.73
CA GLU A 475 -23.58 30.35 -4.35
C GLU A 475 -24.42 29.11 -3.99
N THR A 476 -23.79 27.95 -3.76
CA THR A 476 -24.50 26.67 -3.57
C THR A 476 -25.24 26.52 -2.24
N ASN A 477 -25.01 27.43 -1.27
CA ASN A 477 -25.78 27.49 -0.01
C ASN A 477 -26.95 28.49 -0.05
N GLY A 478 -27.18 29.18 -1.18
CA GLY A 478 -28.10 30.32 -1.29
C GLY A 478 -29.58 30.03 -1.55
N SER A 479 -30.05 28.77 -1.54
CA SER A 479 -31.40 28.43 -2.04
C SER A 479 -32.24 27.48 -1.16
N VAL A 480 -32.52 27.85 0.09
CA VAL A 480 -33.62 27.27 0.89
C VAL A 480 -34.42 28.34 1.64
N GLN A 481 -35.55 28.74 1.05
CA GLN A 481 -36.71 29.36 1.72
C GLN A 481 -38.00 28.76 1.13
#